data_AF-A0A9D1ERD9-F1
#
_entry.id   AF-A0A9D1ERD9-F1
#
_cell.length_a   1.000
_cell.length_b   1.000
_cell.length_c   1.000
_cell.angle_alpha   90.00
_cell.angle_beta   90.00
_cell.angle_gamma   90.00
#
_symmetry.space_group_name_H-M   'P 1'
#
loop_
_entity.id
_entity.type
_entity.pdbx_description
1 polymer ?
#
loop_
_entity_poly.entity_id
_entity_poly.type
_entity_poly.pdbx_seq_one_letter_code
_entity_poly.pdbx_strand_id
1 'polypeptide(L)'
;MNYKKEQAHNSLCLLLLGLLAAALLILVPSFQARASGTDISDCKITLSQKTFSYTGGKCAPEITVKAGTQLLKEGTDYTVYGASAVSVGKHEIILVGKGAYTGEASVFFQIKRARNKITLLSERAYETYSNPVTVYLRCSALGNPSLRYSTSTKGVSLTKDGVLKIKDGFLGTVKIKIRSAGTDTYEPASAVFSLKFRLKGTSITEIRNEGAIPDILPENDHTAKVIWNSDDFNIQNIDGFQIRYSRDRKFQSKVYQTKIPMLNAFGTIVNACSLSSHLTKGKTTYFQIRTYKTALDGKKYYSEWSDTVSHKVDSSAKSFYKGKEPKNRDTFDVNGIRYSYRNKELTADKLLYQHKSGQIVIPDTVAVYGKKYPVTAIKAKAFRNVTGQGSITSITIGKNVKKIGQEAFAANYFVKRITIKSTKLTSKTVGKKAFANTGRYSGSVKLSAPKSKRAGYRKILKNTGLTKKIIIV
;
A
#
# COMPACT_ATOMS: atom_id res chain seq x y z
N MET A 1 29.54 19.25 -21.18
CA MET A 1 30.14 19.68 -22.45
C MET A 1 31.57 19.14 -22.68
N ASN A 2 31.92 17.95 -22.15
CA ASN A 2 33.27 17.35 -22.32
C ASN A 2 33.26 15.88 -22.81
N TYR A 3 32.11 15.30 -23.14
CA TYR A 3 32.03 13.89 -23.56
C TYR A 3 32.26 13.63 -25.06
N LYS A 4 32.39 14.68 -25.89
CA LYS A 4 32.67 14.54 -27.33
C LYS A 4 34.16 14.53 -27.70
N LYS A 5 35.06 14.93 -26.80
CA LYS A 5 36.53 14.91 -27.06
C LYS A 5 37.17 13.53 -26.80
N GLU A 6 36.55 12.68 -26.00
CA GLU A 6 37.10 11.37 -25.62
C GLU A 6 36.75 10.26 -26.64
N GLN A 7 35.66 10.42 -27.41
CA GLN A 7 35.34 9.54 -28.54
C GLN A 7 36.22 9.79 -29.78
N ALA A 8 36.80 10.99 -29.92
CA ALA A 8 37.73 11.30 -31.00
C ALA A 8 39.13 10.70 -30.76
N HIS A 9 39.57 10.56 -29.51
CA HIS A 9 40.86 9.94 -29.18
C HIS A 9 40.86 8.41 -29.28
N ASN A 10 39.73 7.74 -29.00
CA ASN A 10 39.61 6.29 -29.18
C ASN A 10 39.37 5.85 -30.63
N SER A 11 38.95 6.76 -31.51
CA SER A 11 38.80 6.48 -32.95
C SER A 11 40.13 6.64 -33.72
N LEU A 12 41.09 7.41 -33.19
CA LEU A 12 42.44 7.50 -33.76
C LEU A 12 43.38 6.38 -33.30
N CYS A 13 43.23 5.84 -32.09
CA CYS A 13 44.05 4.71 -31.61
C CYS A 13 43.72 3.38 -32.30
N LEU A 14 42.51 3.20 -32.83
CA LEU A 14 42.10 1.99 -33.55
C LEU A 14 42.47 1.99 -35.04
N LEU A 15 42.83 3.15 -35.61
CA LEU A 15 43.42 3.25 -36.95
C LEU A 15 44.95 3.12 -36.95
N LEU A 16 45.60 3.27 -35.79
CA LEU A 16 47.06 3.10 -35.64
C LEU A 16 47.50 1.68 -35.21
N LEU A 17 46.60 0.86 -34.65
CA LEU A 17 46.90 -0.54 -34.30
C LEU A 17 46.68 -1.54 -35.47
N GLY A 18 45.92 -1.15 -36.50
CA GLY A 18 45.71 -1.94 -37.72
C GLY A 18 46.76 -1.74 -38.82
N LEU A 19 47.68 -0.78 -38.65
CA LEU A 19 48.73 -0.45 -39.61
C LEU A 19 50.15 -0.74 -39.10
N LEU A 20 50.30 -1.22 -37.86
CA LEU A 20 51.61 -1.53 -37.25
C LEU A 20 52.03 -3.00 -37.35
N ALA A 21 51.29 -3.84 -38.07
CA ALA A 21 51.67 -5.22 -38.37
C ALA A 21 52.16 -5.44 -39.82
N ALA A 22 52.23 -4.38 -40.64
CA ALA A 22 52.70 -4.45 -42.03
C ALA A 22 54.09 -3.79 -42.26
N ALA A 23 54.77 -3.34 -41.21
CA ALA A 23 56.06 -2.65 -41.34
C ALA A 23 57.05 -3.07 -40.23
N LEU A 24 57.50 -4.33 -40.29
CA LEU A 24 58.82 -4.70 -39.78
C LEU A 24 59.48 -5.71 -40.75
N LEU A 25 59.64 -5.28 -42.00
CA LEU A 25 60.50 -5.93 -42.98
C LEU A 25 61.74 -5.03 -43.15
N ILE A 26 62.71 -5.17 -42.25
CA ILE A 26 64.05 -4.62 -42.44
C ILE A 26 65.06 -5.76 -42.37
N LEU A 27 65.65 -6.00 -43.55
CA LEU A 27 66.91 -6.68 -43.87
C LEU A 27 67.23 -8.03 -43.22
N VAL A 28 67.10 -9.09 -44.02
CA VAL A 28 68.01 -10.25 -43.98
C VAL A 28 68.59 -10.42 -45.38
N PRO A 29 69.91 -10.59 -45.57
CA PRO A 29 70.48 -10.78 -46.90
C PRO A 29 69.94 -12.05 -47.54
N SER A 30 69.62 -11.96 -48.82
CA SER A 30 69.24 -13.08 -49.68
C SER A 30 70.32 -14.17 -49.69
N PHE A 31 70.01 -15.33 -49.12
CA PHE A 31 70.71 -16.59 -49.39
C PHE A 31 69.68 -17.60 -49.90
N GLN A 32 69.74 -17.89 -51.20
CA GLN A 32 68.98 -18.99 -51.79
C GLN A 32 69.57 -20.31 -51.28
N ALA A 33 68.88 -20.94 -50.34
CA ALA A 33 68.95 -22.37 -50.09
C ALA A 33 67.53 -22.93 -50.17
N ARG A 34 67.35 -23.96 -50.98
CA ARG A 34 66.07 -24.65 -51.23
C ARG A 34 65.56 -25.21 -49.90
N ALA A 35 64.61 -24.52 -49.26
CA ALA A 35 63.98 -25.03 -48.05
C ALA A 35 63.04 -26.18 -48.43
N SER A 36 63.48 -27.43 -48.25
CA SER A 36 62.62 -28.62 -48.35
C SER A 36 61.83 -28.83 -47.04
N GLY A 37 61.31 -27.75 -46.47
CA GLY A 37 60.52 -27.81 -45.23
C GLY A 37 59.06 -27.98 -45.56
N THR A 38 58.35 -28.81 -44.79
CA THR A 38 56.89 -28.97 -44.94
C THR A 38 56.21 -27.65 -44.61
N ASP A 39 55.30 -27.18 -45.46
CA ASP A 39 54.52 -25.97 -45.19
C ASP A 39 53.61 -26.22 -43.98
N ILE A 40 53.60 -25.32 -43.01
CA ILE A 40 52.80 -25.49 -41.80
C ILE A 40 51.29 -25.44 -42.06
N SER A 41 50.86 -24.84 -43.19
CA SER A 41 49.47 -24.88 -43.64
C SER A 41 49.01 -26.26 -44.11
N ASP A 42 49.93 -27.15 -44.49
CA ASP A 42 49.65 -28.55 -44.81
C ASP A 42 49.52 -29.43 -43.55
N CYS A 43 49.88 -28.91 -42.38
CA CYS A 43 49.76 -29.62 -41.11
C CYS A 43 48.31 -29.58 -40.57
N LYS A 44 47.91 -30.62 -39.83
CA LYS A 44 46.61 -30.64 -39.15
C LYS A 44 46.66 -29.80 -37.89
N ILE A 45 46.05 -28.62 -37.93
CA ILE A 45 45.92 -27.70 -36.79
C ILE A 45 44.55 -27.88 -36.13
N THR A 46 44.55 -28.17 -34.83
CA THR A 46 43.33 -28.36 -34.04
C THR A 46 43.33 -27.43 -32.83
N LEU A 47 42.19 -26.77 -32.59
CA LEU A 47 41.94 -25.96 -31.40
C LEU A 47 41.09 -26.77 -30.42
N SER A 48 41.38 -26.70 -29.11
CA SER A 48 40.52 -27.33 -28.09
C SER A 48 39.09 -26.79 -28.11
N GLN A 49 38.93 -25.50 -28.45
CA GLN A 49 37.64 -24.84 -28.57
C GLN A 49 37.70 -23.69 -29.58
N LYS A 50 36.75 -23.64 -30.52
CA LYS A 50 36.67 -22.57 -31.54
C LYS A 50 35.76 -21.41 -31.13
N THR A 51 34.98 -21.55 -30.06
CA THR A 51 34.00 -20.53 -29.63
C THR A 51 33.92 -20.44 -28.12
N PHE A 52 34.27 -19.29 -27.54
CA PHE A 52 34.17 -18.97 -26.11
C PHE A 52 33.02 -18.01 -25.84
N SER A 53 32.55 -17.97 -24.58
CA SER A 53 31.69 -16.88 -24.10
C SER A 53 32.54 -15.86 -23.36
N TYR A 54 32.20 -14.57 -23.47
CA TYR A 54 32.89 -13.52 -22.73
C TYR A 54 32.89 -13.78 -21.21
N THR A 55 34.08 -13.77 -20.60
CA THR A 55 34.25 -14.02 -19.15
C THR A 55 34.72 -12.78 -18.38
N GLY A 56 35.14 -11.71 -19.08
CA GLY A 56 35.87 -10.59 -18.49
C GLY A 56 37.38 -10.79 -18.39
N GLY A 57 37.87 -12.00 -18.70
CA GLY A 57 39.30 -12.35 -18.69
C GLY A 57 39.79 -12.92 -20.01
N LYS A 58 41.07 -13.33 -20.04
CA LYS A 58 41.69 -13.93 -21.21
C LYS A 58 41.04 -15.29 -21.53
N CYS A 59 40.70 -15.49 -22.79
CA CYS A 59 40.33 -16.79 -23.36
C CYS A 59 41.46 -17.24 -24.30
N ALA A 60 41.92 -18.47 -24.15
CA ALA A 60 42.98 -19.06 -24.97
C ALA A 60 42.61 -20.51 -25.31
N PRO A 61 42.44 -20.86 -26.60
CA PRO A 61 42.35 -22.26 -27.00
C PRO A 61 43.71 -22.93 -26.90
N GLU A 62 43.72 -24.21 -26.54
CA GLU A 62 44.92 -25.03 -26.67
C GLU A 62 45.08 -25.40 -28.15
N ILE A 63 46.31 -25.32 -28.65
CA ILE A 63 46.65 -25.53 -30.05
C ILE A 63 47.42 -26.85 -30.17
N THR A 64 46.96 -27.73 -31.05
CA THR A 64 47.65 -28.98 -31.38
C THR A 64 47.94 -29.01 -32.87
N VAL A 65 49.22 -29.14 -33.23
CA VAL A 65 49.68 -29.21 -34.62
C VAL A 65 50.29 -30.58 -34.88
N LYS A 66 49.83 -31.27 -35.94
CA LYS A 66 50.36 -32.56 -36.36
C LYS A 66 50.73 -32.58 -37.84
N ALA A 67 51.94 -33.05 -38.14
CA ALA A 67 52.36 -33.43 -39.49
C ALA A 67 52.22 -34.95 -39.61
N GLY A 68 51.16 -35.43 -40.28
CA GLY A 68 50.80 -36.85 -40.26
C GLY A 68 50.49 -37.34 -38.83
N THR A 69 51.29 -38.28 -38.31
CA THR A 69 51.17 -38.81 -36.94
C THR A 69 52.03 -38.08 -35.92
N GLN A 70 53.04 -37.30 -36.35
CA GLN A 70 53.98 -36.61 -35.48
C GLN A 70 53.33 -35.37 -34.85
N LEU A 71 53.46 -35.23 -33.52
CA LEU A 71 53.07 -34.04 -32.78
C LEU A 71 54.20 -33.01 -32.79
N LEU A 72 53.90 -31.79 -33.21
CA LEU A 72 54.88 -30.70 -33.31
C LEU A 72 54.97 -29.90 -32.00
N LYS A 73 56.16 -29.37 -31.70
CA LYS A 73 56.46 -28.61 -30.48
C LYS A 73 56.57 -27.11 -30.76
N GLU A 74 55.76 -26.31 -30.07
CA GLU A 74 55.85 -24.85 -30.08
C GLU A 74 57.24 -24.37 -29.60
N GLY A 75 57.78 -23.33 -30.23
CA GLY A 75 59.12 -22.78 -30.01
C GLY A 75 60.24 -23.50 -30.76
N THR A 76 60.03 -24.77 -31.11
CA THR A 76 60.99 -25.61 -31.88
C THR A 76 60.57 -25.73 -33.34
N ASP A 77 59.37 -26.26 -33.58
CA ASP A 77 58.84 -26.57 -34.92
C ASP A 77 57.97 -25.43 -35.49
N TYR A 78 57.43 -24.57 -34.62
CA TYR A 78 56.63 -23.40 -35.00
C TYR A 78 56.56 -22.37 -33.88
N THR A 79 56.17 -21.12 -34.21
CA THR A 79 55.86 -20.06 -33.25
C THR A 79 54.40 -19.66 -33.38
N VAL A 80 53.73 -19.36 -32.27
CA VAL A 80 52.31 -18.95 -32.26
C VAL A 80 52.16 -17.48 -31.87
N TYR A 81 51.35 -16.76 -32.63
CA TYR A 81 50.93 -15.38 -32.34
C TYR A 81 49.41 -15.29 -32.21
N GLY A 82 48.91 -14.42 -31.33
CA GLY A 82 47.47 -14.15 -31.20
C GLY A 82 46.65 -15.23 -30.48
N ALA A 83 47.27 -16.22 -29.84
CA ALA A 83 46.60 -17.35 -29.16
C ALA A 83 45.76 -17.00 -27.92
N SER A 84 45.54 -15.71 -27.62
CA SER A 84 44.63 -15.30 -26.53
C SER A 84 43.97 -13.97 -26.81
N ALA A 85 42.71 -13.83 -26.38
CA ALA A 85 41.97 -12.58 -26.48
C ALA A 85 41.02 -12.39 -25.29
N VAL A 86 40.62 -11.13 -25.03
CA VAL A 86 39.66 -10.76 -23.98
C VAL A 86 38.34 -10.28 -24.57
N SER A 87 38.40 -9.56 -25.69
CA SER A 87 37.25 -8.87 -26.29
C SER A 87 36.36 -9.81 -27.11
N VAL A 88 35.05 -9.53 -27.15
CA VAL A 88 34.12 -10.20 -28.07
C VAL A 88 34.54 -9.94 -29.51
N GLY A 89 34.52 -10.96 -30.37
CA GLY A 89 34.95 -10.86 -31.75
C GLY A 89 35.51 -12.16 -32.30
N LYS A 90 35.83 -12.16 -33.60
CA LYS A 90 36.62 -13.21 -34.25
C LYS A 90 38.09 -12.82 -34.16
N HIS A 91 38.91 -13.71 -33.64
CA HIS A 91 40.35 -13.49 -33.42
C HIS A 91 41.15 -14.48 -34.24
N GLU A 92 42.23 -13.99 -34.82
CA GLU A 92 43.16 -14.77 -35.65
C GLU A 92 44.34 -15.26 -34.80
N ILE A 93 44.72 -16.51 -35.04
CA ILE A 93 45.93 -17.14 -34.52
C ILE A 93 46.80 -17.44 -35.73
N ILE A 94 48.03 -16.93 -35.72
CA ILE A 94 49.01 -17.12 -36.78
C ILE A 94 50.07 -18.10 -36.26
N LEU A 95 50.28 -19.18 -37.01
CA LEU A 95 51.35 -20.13 -36.78
C LEU A 95 52.42 -19.93 -37.85
N VAL A 96 53.66 -19.66 -37.43
CA VAL A 96 54.80 -19.50 -38.33
C VAL A 96 55.70 -20.71 -38.20
N GLY A 97 55.95 -21.43 -39.29
CA GLY A 97 56.82 -22.62 -39.30
C GLY A 97 58.26 -22.27 -38.89
N LYS A 98 58.93 -23.18 -38.19
CA LYS A 98 60.31 -23.04 -37.74
C LYS A 98 61.09 -24.35 -37.95
N GLY A 99 62.39 -24.25 -38.23
CA GLY A 99 63.25 -25.41 -38.43
C GLY A 99 62.88 -26.19 -39.69
N ALA A 100 62.39 -27.42 -39.54
CA ALA A 100 61.98 -28.28 -40.65
C ALA A 100 60.61 -27.89 -41.26
N TYR A 101 59.91 -26.93 -40.65
CA TYR A 101 58.63 -26.43 -41.13
C TYR A 101 58.78 -24.98 -41.61
N THR A 102 58.06 -24.62 -42.66
CA THR A 102 58.09 -23.28 -43.27
C THR A 102 56.67 -22.74 -43.49
N GLY A 103 56.52 -21.53 -44.00
CA GLY A 103 55.22 -20.93 -44.29
C GLY A 103 54.45 -20.45 -43.05
N GLU A 104 53.22 -20.00 -43.29
CA GLU A 104 52.32 -19.46 -42.26
C GLU A 104 50.93 -20.09 -42.39
N ALA A 105 50.28 -20.35 -41.26
CA ALA A 105 48.90 -20.83 -41.22
C ALA A 105 48.05 -19.99 -40.27
N SER A 106 46.87 -19.60 -40.73
CA SER A 106 45.89 -18.87 -39.92
C SER A 106 44.73 -19.76 -39.49
N VAL A 107 44.44 -19.77 -38.20
CA VAL A 107 43.22 -20.35 -37.64
C VAL A 107 42.49 -19.32 -36.79
N PHE A 108 41.17 -19.48 -36.63
CA PHE A 108 40.35 -18.50 -35.94
C PHE A 108 39.58 -19.10 -34.77
N PHE A 109 39.46 -18.32 -33.69
CA PHE A 109 38.50 -18.58 -32.63
C PHE A 109 37.58 -17.36 -32.44
N GLN A 110 36.41 -17.58 -31.87
CA GLN A 110 35.42 -16.52 -31.64
C GLN A 110 35.11 -16.40 -30.15
N ILE A 111 35.14 -15.18 -29.62
CA ILE A 111 34.54 -14.88 -28.32
C ILE A 111 33.16 -14.27 -28.60
N LYS A 112 32.09 -14.96 -28.19
CA LYS A 112 30.71 -14.48 -28.30
C LYS A 112 30.31 -13.70 -27.05
N ARG A 113 29.28 -12.86 -27.20
CA ARG A 113 28.66 -12.15 -26.07
C ARG A 113 28.18 -13.17 -25.03
N ALA A 114 28.33 -12.84 -23.76
CA ALA A 114 27.82 -13.67 -22.68
C ALA A 114 26.35 -13.35 -22.38
N ARG A 115 25.62 -14.33 -21.83
CA ARG A 115 24.25 -14.10 -21.36
C ARG A 115 24.24 -13.06 -20.24
N ASN A 116 23.31 -12.12 -20.32
CA ASN A 116 23.14 -11.10 -19.30
C ASN A 116 22.11 -11.52 -18.25
N LYS A 117 22.30 -11.06 -17.01
CA LYS A 117 21.40 -11.30 -15.88
C LYS A 117 20.96 -9.96 -15.30
N ILE A 118 19.65 -9.73 -15.30
CA ILE A 118 19.04 -8.57 -14.63
C ILE A 118 18.77 -8.95 -13.18
N THR A 119 19.15 -8.09 -12.24
CA THR A 119 18.90 -8.26 -10.80
C THR A 119 18.04 -7.10 -10.29
N LEU A 120 16.99 -7.41 -9.53
CA LEU A 120 16.21 -6.43 -8.77
C LEU A 120 16.71 -6.40 -7.33
N LEU A 121 17.32 -5.29 -6.92
CA LEU A 121 17.90 -5.08 -5.59
C LEU A 121 16.86 -4.64 -4.55
N SER A 122 15.59 -4.50 -4.94
CA SER A 122 14.49 -4.02 -4.10
C SER A 122 13.36 -5.05 -3.96
N GLU A 123 13.65 -6.34 -4.03
CA GLU A 123 12.64 -7.37 -3.83
C GLU A 123 12.19 -7.39 -2.36
N ARG A 124 11.01 -6.83 -2.10
CA ARG A 124 10.39 -6.84 -0.78
C ARG A 124 8.87 -6.85 -0.89
N ALA A 125 8.23 -7.38 0.14
CA ALA A 125 6.82 -7.14 0.37
C ALA A 125 6.64 -5.75 1.00
N TYR A 126 5.62 -5.03 0.56
CA TYR A 126 5.24 -3.72 1.07
C TYR A 126 3.96 -3.87 1.89
N GLU A 127 4.03 -3.57 3.18
CA GLU A 127 2.85 -3.44 4.02
C GLU A 127 2.35 -2.00 3.97
N THR A 128 1.07 -1.83 3.63
CA THR A 128 0.46 -0.51 3.42
C THR A 128 -1.01 -0.52 3.82
N TYR A 129 -1.57 0.64 4.17
CA TYR A 129 -3.02 0.83 4.26
C TYR A 129 -3.66 1.14 2.90
N SER A 130 -2.98 0.79 1.81
CA SER A 130 -3.40 0.98 0.43
C SER A 130 -3.46 2.45 -0.01
N ASN A 131 -2.80 3.34 0.74
CA ASN A 131 -2.59 4.73 0.34
C ASN A 131 -1.65 4.81 -0.89
N PRO A 132 -1.68 5.94 -1.63
CA PRO A 132 -0.70 6.18 -2.69
C PRO A 132 0.74 6.03 -2.19
N VAL A 133 1.57 5.34 -2.95
CA VAL A 133 2.99 5.17 -2.63
C VAL A 133 3.86 5.20 -3.88
N THR A 134 5.03 5.82 -3.75
CA THR A 134 6.07 5.87 -4.77
C THR A 134 7.20 4.92 -4.38
N VAL A 135 7.60 4.04 -5.29
CA VAL A 135 8.68 3.08 -5.10
C VAL A 135 9.73 3.28 -6.19
N TYR A 136 10.99 3.45 -5.77
CA TYR A 136 12.14 3.53 -6.67
C TYR A 136 12.71 2.12 -6.86
N LEU A 137 12.63 1.59 -8.07
CA LEU A 137 13.21 0.30 -8.40
C LEU A 137 14.73 0.46 -8.51
N ARG A 138 15.48 -0.41 -7.82
CA ARG A 138 16.93 -0.49 -7.97
C ARG A 138 17.27 -1.76 -8.71
N CYS A 139 17.77 -1.62 -9.94
CA CYS A 139 18.05 -2.75 -10.82
C CYS A 139 19.46 -2.62 -11.40
N SER A 140 20.10 -3.76 -11.66
CA SER A 140 21.39 -3.81 -12.33
C SER A 140 21.43 -4.94 -13.37
N ALA A 141 22.32 -4.79 -14.35
CA ALA A 141 22.67 -5.80 -15.34
C ALA A 141 24.16 -5.67 -15.67
N LEU A 142 24.76 -6.76 -16.14
CA LEU A 142 26.20 -6.78 -16.47
C LEU A 142 26.47 -5.89 -17.69
N GLY A 143 27.60 -5.16 -17.66
CA GLY A 143 27.99 -4.20 -18.70
C GLY A 143 27.28 -2.84 -18.62
N ASN A 144 26.56 -2.55 -17.52
CA ASN A 144 25.81 -1.31 -17.29
C ASN A 144 24.94 -0.85 -18.48
N PRO A 145 24.08 -1.73 -19.04
CA PRO A 145 23.27 -1.39 -20.19
C PRO A 145 22.14 -0.43 -19.83
N SER A 146 21.58 0.24 -20.84
CA SER A 146 20.30 0.93 -20.71
C SER A 146 19.19 -0.08 -20.34
N LEU A 147 18.41 0.27 -19.31
CA LEU A 147 17.29 -0.54 -18.82
C LEU A 147 15.95 0.10 -19.21
N ARG A 148 15.00 -0.74 -19.64
CA ARG A 148 13.63 -0.35 -19.96
C ARG A 148 12.64 -1.09 -19.06
N TYR A 149 11.72 -0.34 -18.48
CA TYR A 149 10.75 -0.83 -17.52
C TYR A 149 9.34 -0.82 -18.10
N SER A 150 8.55 -1.84 -17.75
CA SER A 150 7.15 -1.90 -18.15
C SER A 150 6.32 -2.69 -17.14
N THR A 151 5.05 -2.32 -17.02
CA THR A 151 4.05 -3.07 -16.25
C THR A 151 2.69 -2.94 -16.93
N SER A 152 1.88 -3.99 -16.84
CA SER A 152 0.47 -3.99 -17.26
C SER A 152 -0.49 -4.03 -16.06
N THR A 153 0.03 -3.81 -14.85
CA THR A 153 -0.75 -3.92 -13.61
C THR A 153 -1.70 -2.71 -13.49
N LYS A 154 -3.02 -2.96 -13.46
CA LYS A 154 -4.04 -1.91 -13.30
C LYS A 154 -3.83 -1.15 -11.98
N GLY A 155 -3.94 0.18 -12.01
CA GLY A 155 -3.73 1.03 -10.84
C GLY A 155 -2.27 1.30 -10.51
N VAL A 156 -1.34 0.91 -11.39
CA VAL A 156 0.09 1.14 -11.24
C VAL A 156 0.63 1.82 -12.49
N SER A 157 1.47 2.84 -12.29
CA SER A 157 2.22 3.47 -13.36
C SER A 157 3.72 3.33 -13.10
N LEU A 158 4.52 3.28 -14.17
CA LEU A 158 5.96 3.07 -14.10
C LEU A 158 6.65 4.01 -15.08
N THR A 159 7.58 4.84 -14.59
CA THR A 159 8.34 5.75 -15.44
C THR A 159 9.49 5.03 -16.13
N LYS A 160 10.06 5.68 -17.17
CA LYS A 160 11.27 5.21 -17.87
C LYS A 160 12.48 5.07 -16.93
N ASP A 161 12.51 5.84 -15.84
CA ASP A 161 13.61 5.87 -14.87
C ASP A 161 13.39 4.88 -13.70
N GLY A 162 12.41 3.97 -13.82
CA GLY A 162 12.16 2.94 -12.81
C GLY A 162 11.40 3.43 -11.57
N VAL A 163 10.64 4.54 -11.68
CA VAL A 163 9.80 5.04 -10.58
C VAL A 163 8.39 4.46 -10.71
N LEU A 164 8.02 3.60 -9.78
CA LEU A 164 6.71 2.97 -9.69
C LEU A 164 5.78 3.84 -8.83
N LYS A 165 4.64 4.26 -9.38
CA LYS A 165 3.60 4.98 -8.61
C LYS A 165 2.37 4.10 -8.49
N ILE A 166 2.01 3.79 -7.26
CA ILE A 166 0.86 2.98 -6.89
C ILE A 166 -0.31 3.90 -6.57
N LYS A 167 -1.46 3.65 -7.20
CA LYS A 167 -2.69 4.40 -6.95
C LYS A 167 -3.29 4.00 -5.59
N ASP A 168 -3.96 4.96 -4.95
CA ASP A 168 -4.82 4.69 -3.79
C ASP A 168 -5.78 3.53 -4.06
N GLY A 169 -5.92 2.63 -3.10
CA GLY A 169 -6.77 1.44 -3.20
C GLY A 169 -6.11 0.22 -3.84
N PHE A 170 -4.86 0.30 -4.30
CA PHE A 170 -4.17 -0.87 -4.85
C PHE A 170 -3.69 -1.82 -3.74
N LEU A 171 -3.96 -3.12 -3.92
CA LEU A 171 -3.41 -4.24 -3.15
C LEU A 171 -3.19 -5.41 -4.11
N GLY A 172 -2.20 -6.26 -3.82
CA GLY A 172 -1.88 -7.42 -4.65
C GLY A 172 -0.46 -7.38 -5.21
N THR A 173 -0.25 -8.06 -6.33
CA THR A 173 1.08 -8.24 -6.91
C THR A 173 1.27 -7.37 -8.13
N VAL A 174 2.32 -6.56 -8.14
CA VAL A 174 2.78 -5.81 -9.32
C VAL A 174 3.80 -6.65 -10.05
N LYS A 175 3.50 -7.00 -11.31
CA LYS A 175 4.47 -7.64 -12.21
C LYS A 175 5.21 -6.57 -13.00
N ILE A 176 6.54 -6.62 -12.93
CA ILE A 176 7.42 -5.63 -13.55
C ILE A 176 8.32 -6.36 -14.54
N LYS A 177 8.18 -6.05 -15.82
CA LYS A 177 9.07 -6.55 -16.87
C LYS A 177 10.18 -5.54 -17.12
N ILE A 178 11.41 -5.98 -16.97
CA ILE A 178 12.63 -5.20 -17.21
C ILE A 178 13.37 -5.82 -18.38
N ARG A 179 13.81 -4.98 -19.32
CA ARG A 179 14.66 -5.37 -20.44
C ARG A 179 15.96 -4.59 -20.40
N SER A 180 17.09 -5.26 -20.60
CA SER A 180 18.37 -4.64 -20.87
C SER A 180 18.65 -4.66 -22.36
N ALA A 181 19.21 -3.55 -22.87
CA ALA A 181 19.85 -3.58 -24.18
C ALA A 181 21.09 -4.51 -24.15
N GLY A 182 21.45 -5.06 -25.31
CA GLY A 182 22.74 -5.72 -25.46
C GLY A 182 23.88 -4.70 -25.38
N THR A 183 25.03 -5.14 -24.92
CA THR A 183 26.30 -4.39 -24.99
C THR A 183 27.24 -5.10 -25.96
N ASP A 184 28.44 -4.57 -26.14
CA ASP A 184 29.45 -5.25 -26.94
C ASP A 184 29.89 -6.59 -26.32
N THR A 185 29.72 -6.73 -25.01
CA THR A 185 30.16 -7.89 -24.23
C THR A 185 29.04 -8.83 -23.79
N TYR A 186 27.81 -8.33 -23.65
CA TYR A 186 26.68 -9.08 -23.12
C TYR A 186 25.46 -9.01 -24.05
N GLU A 187 24.76 -10.13 -24.17
CA GLU A 187 23.50 -10.22 -24.91
C GLU A 187 22.39 -9.39 -24.24
N PRO A 188 21.36 -8.91 -24.98
CA PRO A 188 20.17 -8.34 -24.36
C PRO A 188 19.50 -9.36 -23.45
N ALA A 189 18.88 -8.90 -22.36
CA ALA A 189 18.13 -9.76 -21.45
C ALA A 189 16.75 -9.20 -21.11
N SER A 190 15.88 -10.08 -20.64
CA SER A 190 14.55 -9.74 -20.14
C SER A 190 14.26 -10.54 -18.87
N ALA A 191 13.74 -9.89 -17.85
CA ALA A 191 13.32 -10.51 -16.61
C ALA A 191 11.97 -9.95 -16.14
N VAL A 192 11.21 -10.76 -15.40
CA VAL A 192 9.95 -10.35 -14.77
C VAL A 192 10.08 -10.51 -13.27
N PHE A 193 9.91 -9.41 -12.54
CA PHE A 193 9.93 -9.38 -11.09
C PHE A 193 8.53 -9.11 -10.52
N SER A 194 8.33 -9.48 -9.26
CA SER A 194 7.07 -9.29 -8.57
C SER A 194 7.26 -8.52 -7.26
N LEU A 195 6.53 -7.42 -7.10
CA LEU A 195 6.43 -6.72 -5.81
C LEU A 195 5.04 -6.96 -5.22
N LYS A 196 4.97 -7.39 -3.95
CA LYS A 196 3.71 -7.69 -3.28
C LYS A 196 3.33 -6.54 -2.35
N PHE A 197 2.15 -5.95 -2.56
CA PHE A 197 1.55 -4.94 -1.70
C PHE A 197 0.46 -5.60 -0.86
N ARG A 198 0.71 -5.72 0.44
CA ARG A 198 -0.16 -6.37 1.42
C ARG A 198 -0.78 -5.32 2.32
N LEU A 199 -1.98 -5.63 2.81
CA LEU A 199 -2.65 -4.77 3.76
C LEU A 199 -1.93 -4.83 5.11
N LYS A 200 -1.54 -3.67 5.63
CA LYS A 200 -0.91 -3.54 6.95
C LYS A 200 -1.93 -3.85 8.06
N GLY A 201 -1.52 -4.67 9.01
CA GLY A 201 -2.36 -5.08 10.14
C GLY A 201 -2.50 -4.02 11.24
N THR A 202 -3.12 -4.46 12.34
CA THR A 202 -3.14 -3.76 13.63
C THR A 202 -3.10 -4.79 14.76
N SER A 203 -2.96 -4.35 16.00
CA SER A 203 -2.87 -5.20 17.19
C SER A 203 -3.88 -4.78 18.25
N ILE A 204 -4.40 -5.78 18.97
CA ILE A 204 -5.20 -5.57 20.18
C ILE A 204 -4.25 -5.02 21.25
N THR A 205 -4.60 -3.87 21.83
CA THR A 205 -3.83 -3.24 22.90
C THR A 205 -4.36 -3.63 24.27
N GLU A 206 -5.66 -3.86 24.37
CA GLU A 206 -6.30 -4.19 25.64
C GLU A 206 -7.63 -4.92 25.44
N ILE A 207 -7.96 -5.81 26.38
CA ILE A 207 -9.31 -6.38 26.49
C ILE A 207 -9.80 -6.14 27.90
N ARG A 208 -10.97 -5.49 28.02
CA ARG A 208 -11.62 -5.23 29.31
C ARG A 208 -12.91 -6.02 29.42
N ASN A 209 -13.25 -6.39 30.65
CA ASN A 209 -14.58 -6.89 30.98
C ASN A 209 -15.66 -5.77 31.01
N GLU A 210 -15.28 -4.53 30.71
CA GLU A 210 -16.16 -3.36 30.63
C GLU A 210 -16.83 -3.31 29.26
N GLY A 211 -18.08 -3.77 29.12
CA GLY A 211 -18.83 -3.52 27.88
C GLY A 211 -18.92 -2.03 27.58
N ALA A 212 -18.70 -1.62 26.33
CA ALA A 212 -19.16 -0.33 25.85
C ALA A 212 -20.66 -0.24 26.11
N ILE A 213 -21.12 0.95 26.46
CA ILE A 213 -22.52 1.24 26.69
C ILE A 213 -23.22 1.21 25.32
N PRO A 214 -23.95 0.14 24.94
CA PRO A 214 -24.57 0.07 23.64
C PRO A 214 -25.96 0.69 23.72
N ASP A 215 -26.43 1.28 22.62
CA ASP A 215 -27.83 1.73 22.47
C ASP A 215 -28.84 0.59 22.70
N ILE A 216 -28.42 -0.68 22.72
CA ILE A 216 -29.20 -1.87 23.09
C ILE A 216 -28.26 -2.85 23.80
N LEU A 217 -28.47 -3.11 25.10
CA LEU A 217 -27.80 -4.23 25.77
C LEU A 217 -28.31 -5.54 25.14
N PRO A 218 -27.45 -6.41 24.59
CA PRO A 218 -27.87 -7.77 24.26
C PRO A 218 -28.25 -8.51 25.54
N GLU A 219 -29.18 -9.47 25.43
CA GLU A 219 -29.64 -10.32 26.55
C GLU A 219 -28.51 -11.10 27.23
N ASN A 220 -27.38 -11.28 26.53
CA ASN A 220 -26.21 -11.99 27.04
C ASN A 220 -25.46 -11.14 28.06
N ASP A 221 -25.34 -11.70 29.25
CA ASP A 221 -24.73 -11.09 30.43
C ASP A 221 -23.21 -11.22 30.43
N HIS A 222 -22.49 -11.36 29.32
CA HIS A 222 -21.01 -11.36 29.34
C HIS A 222 -20.46 -10.56 28.17
N THR A 223 -19.56 -9.62 28.43
CA THR A 223 -18.99 -8.75 27.39
C THR A 223 -17.48 -8.66 27.46
N ALA A 224 -16.82 -8.65 26.31
CA ALA A 224 -15.41 -8.28 26.17
C ALA A 224 -15.32 -7.02 25.30
N LYS A 225 -14.82 -5.92 25.86
CA LYS A 225 -14.45 -4.73 25.08
C LYS A 225 -13.01 -4.88 24.62
N VAL A 226 -12.86 -5.11 23.33
CA VAL A 226 -11.59 -5.24 22.64
C VAL A 226 -11.18 -3.85 22.17
N ILE A 227 -9.98 -3.42 22.51
CA ILE A 227 -9.37 -2.13 22.17
C ILE A 227 -8.12 -2.41 21.33
N TRP A 228 -7.87 -1.62 20.30
CA TRP A 228 -6.75 -1.81 19.39
C TRP A 228 -6.07 -0.49 19.02
N ASN A 229 -4.86 -0.59 18.48
CA ASN A 229 -4.11 0.56 17.98
C ASN A 229 -4.75 1.09 16.68
N SER A 230 -5.03 2.39 16.64
CA SER A 230 -5.52 3.09 15.46
C SER A 230 -4.80 4.40 15.20
N ASP A 231 -3.58 4.55 15.70
CA ASP A 231 -2.86 5.82 15.74
C ASP A 231 -2.12 6.13 14.43
N ASP A 232 -1.98 5.15 13.53
CA ASP A 232 -1.40 5.37 12.21
C ASP A 232 -2.35 6.23 11.37
N PHE A 233 -1.90 7.43 10.99
CA PHE A 233 -2.69 8.38 10.19
C PHE A 233 -3.23 7.76 8.89
N ASN A 234 -2.51 6.81 8.30
CA ASN A 234 -2.93 6.16 7.05
C ASN A 234 -3.98 5.07 7.26
N ILE A 235 -4.27 4.66 8.51
CA ILE A 235 -5.24 3.61 8.81
C ILE A 235 -6.61 3.94 8.23
N GLN A 236 -6.99 5.23 8.18
CA GLN A 236 -8.26 5.72 7.64
C GLN A 236 -8.55 5.32 6.17
N ASN A 237 -7.56 4.79 5.45
CA ASN A 237 -7.71 4.31 4.08
C ASN A 237 -8.24 2.87 3.98
N ILE A 238 -8.43 2.15 5.09
CA ILE A 238 -9.05 0.81 5.07
C ILE A 238 -10.57 0.88 5.22
N ASP A 239 -11.26 -0.22 4.91
CA ASP A 239 -12.72 -0.31 5.07
C ASP A 239 -13.10 -0.63 6.53
N GLY A 240 -12.25 -1.38 7.24
CA GLY A 240 -12.44 -1.64 8.66
C GLY A 240 -11.57 -2.74 9.23
N PHE A 241 -12.04 -3.30 10.35
CA PHE A 241 -11.38 -4.32 11.13
C PHE A 241 -12.20 -5.59 11.19
N GLN A 242 -11.53 -6.72 11.36
CA GLN A 242 -12.17 -7.98 11.68
C GLN A 242 -11.54 -8.53 12.95
N ILE A 243 -12.37 -8.86 13.93
CA ILE A 243 -11.95 -9.57 15.13
C ILE A 243 -12.41 -11.02 15.00
N ARG A 244 -11.53 -11.98 15.28
CA ARG A 244 -11.91 -13.37 15.52
C ARG A 244 -11.68 -13.74 16.97
N TYR A 245 -12.53 -14.61 17.49
CA TYR A 245 -12.43 -15.09 18.86
C TYR A 245 -12.90 -16.54 19.00
N SER A 246 -12.22 -17.29 19.88
CA SER A 246 -12.53 -18.68 20.18
C SER A 246 -12.00 -19.06 21.56
N ARG A 247 -12.54 -20.13 22.16
CA ARG A 247 -11.92 -20.78 23.31
C ARG A 247 -10.75 -21.69 22.92
N ASP A 248 -10.58 -21.96 21.63
CA ASP A 248 -9.43 -22.63 21.06
C ASP A 248 -8.37 -21.60 20.64
N ARG A 249 -7.22 -21.62 21.32
CA ARG A 249 -6.09 -20.72 21.05
C ARG A 249 -5.57 -20.78 19.63
N LYS A 250 -5.71 -21.94 18.96
CA LYS A 250 -5.26 -22.13 17.57
C LYS A 250 -6.30 -21.70 16.54
N PHE A 251 -7.51 -21.34 16.98
CA PHE A 251 -8.62 -20.97 16.10
C PHE A 251 -8.95 -22.05 15.07
N GLN A 252 -8.89 -23.33 15.45
CA GLN A 252 -9.26 -24.47 14.60
C GLN A 252 -10.71 -24.91 14.81
N SER A 253 -11.30 -24.57 15.96
CA SER A 253 -12.70 -24.90 16.28
C SER A 253 -13.48 -23.71 16.87
N LYS A 254 -14.80 -23.68 16.63
CA LYS A 254 -15.77 -22.72 17.19
C LYS A 254 -15.28 -21.26 17.11
N VAL A 255 -14.82 -20.86 15.93
CA VAL A 255 -14.29 -19.52 15.66
C VAL A 255 -15.42 -18.59 15.28
N TYR A 256 -15.58 -17.53 16.07
CA TYR A 256 -16.54 -16.47 15.80
C TYR A 256 -15.80 -15.27 15.22
N GLN A 257 -16.47 -14.50 14.36
CA GLN A 257 -15.89 -13.35 13.70
C GLN A 257 -16.87 -12.18 13.66
N THR A 258 -16.36 -10.99 13.95
CA THR A 258 -17.10 -9.73 13.85
C THR A 258 -16.35 -8.78 12.93
N LYS A 259 -17.07 -8.18 11.98
CA LYS A 259 -16.54 -7.08 11.15
C LYS A 259 -16.96 -5.75 11.76
N ILE A 260 -16.01 -4.84 11.88
CA ILE A 260 -16.18 -3.51 12.43
C ILE A 260 -15.80 -2.53 11.32
N PRO A 261 -16.68 -1.59 10.92
CA PRO A 261 -16.30 -0.56 9.95
C PRO A 261 -15.19 0.33 10.53
N MET A 262 -14.32 0.86 9.66
CA MET A 262 -13.24 1.79 10.04
C MET A 262 -13.82 3.00 10.78
N LEU A 263 -14.94 3.52 10.29
CA LEU A 263 -15.63 4.63 10.90
C LEU A 263 -16.92 4.17 11.59
N ASN A 264 -17.22 4.76 12.74
CA ASN A 264 -18.55 4.67 13.32
C ASN A 264 -19.56 5.50 12.49
N ALA A 265 -20.84 5.48 12.88
CA ALA A 265 -21.90 6.24 12.20
C ALA A 265 -21.64 7.77 12.14
N PHE A 266 -20.74 8.29 12.97
CA PHE A 266 -20.38 9.70 13.09
C PHE A 266 -19.09 10.07 12.33
N GLY A 267 -18.47 9.10 11.66
CA GLY A 267 -17.26 9.31 10.87
C GLY A 267 -15.97 9.36 11.69
N THR A 268 -15.99 8.91 12.96
CA THR A 268 -14.79 8.78 13.81
C THR A 268 -14.15 7.41 13.62
N ILE A 269 -12.82 7.35 13.63
CA ILE A 269 -12.06 6.10 13.62
C ILE A 269 -12.48 5.25 14.82
N VAL A 270 -12.81 3.99 14.56
CA VAL A 270 -13.13 3.02 15.60
C VAL A 270 -11.84 2.38 16.10
N ASN A 271 -11.63 2.45 17.41
CA ASN A 271 -10.49 1.83 18.10
C ASN A 271 -10.91 0.83 19.18
N ALA A 272 -12.21 0.59 19.33
CA ALA A 272 -12.75 -0.39 20.26
C ALA A 272 -14.10 -0.95 19.80
N CYS A 273 -14.40 -2.17 20.21
CA CYS A 273 -15.69 -2.83 19.99
C CYS A 273 -16.02 -3.72 21.18
N SER A 274 -17.31 -3.85 21.50
CA SER A 274 -17.79 -4.78 22.52
C SER A 274 -18.42 -6.00 21.88
N LEU A 275 -17.92 -7.15 22.30
CA LEU A 275 -18.39 -8.47 21.90
C LEU A 275 -19.16 -9.09 23.05
N SER A 276 -20.28 -9.76 22.76
CA SER A 276 -21.11 -10.45 23.75
C SER A 276 -21.58 -11.83 23.29
N SER A 277 -21.67 -12.04 21.97
CA SER A 277 -22.12 -13.31 21.42
C SER A 277 -21.06 -14.39 21.62
N HIS A 278 -21.49 -15.58 22.04
CA HIS A 278 -20.66 -16.78 22.20
C HIS A 278 -19.47 -16.62 23.17
N LEU A 279 -19.59 -15.72 24.15
CA LEU A 279 -18.68 -15.62 25.29
C LEU A 279 -19.28 -16.37 26.49
N THR A 280 -18.44 -16.92 27.36
CA THR A 280 -18.87 -17.68 28.55
C THR A 280 -18.19 -17.14 29.79
N LYS A 281 -18.97 -16.86 30.85
CA LYS A 281 -18.43 -16.40 32.14
C LYS A 281 -17.35 -17.32 32.67
N GLY A 282 -16.34 -16.72 33.29
CA GLY A 282 -15.23 -17.40 33.95
C GLY A 282 -14.31 -18.16 32.99
N LYS A 283 -14.58 -18.16 31.68
CA LYS A 283 -13.77 -18.88 30.69
C LYS A 283 -12.80 -17.93 29.99
N THR A 284 -11.58 -18.41 29.79
CA THR A 284 -10.59 -17.75 28.94
C THR A 284 -11.00 -17.88 27.48
N THR A 285 -11.01 -16.75 26.79
CA THR A 285 -11.25 -16.65 25.35
C THR A 285 -10.03 -16.01 24.70
N TYR A 286 -9.70 -16.45 23.49
CA TYR A 286 -8.57 -15.96 22.69
C TYR A 286 -9.10 -15.09 21.55
N PHE A 287 -8.41 -13.98 21.28
CA PHE A 287 -8.82 -12.95 20.34
C PHE A 287 -7.66 -12.61 19.40
N GLN A 288 -7.99 -12.33 18.14
CA GLN A 288 -7.08 -11.73 17.16
C GLN A 288 -7.83 -10.70 16.34
N ILE A 289 -7.12 -9.68 15.87
CA ILE A 289 -7.66 -8.63 15.00
C ILE A 289 -6.88 -8.59 13.68
N ARG A 290 -7.54 -8.13 12.62
CA ARG A 290 -6.91 -7.79 11.34
C ARG A 290 -7.63 -6.64 10.67
N THR A 291 -6.98 -5.97 9.73
CA THR A 291 -7.60 -4.95 8.89
C THR A 291 -8.21 -5.58 7.64
N TYR A 292 -9.19 -4.92 7.02
CA TYR A 292 -9.70 -5.31 5.71
C TYR A 292 -9.98 -4.09 4.81
N LYS A 293 -9.83 -4.29 3.50
CA LYS A 293 -10.12 -3.28 2.48
C LYS A 293 -10.58 -3.93 1.17
N THR A 294 -11.54 -3.31 0.51
CA THR A 294 -11.93 -3.62 -0.86
C THR A 294 -11.03 -2.82 -1.80
N ALA A 295 -10.18 -3.51 -2.56
CA ALA A 295 -9.17 -2.89 -3.40
C ALA A 295 -9.74 -2.41 -4.76
N LEU A 296 -8.90 -1.78 -5.58
CA LEU A 296 -9.25 -1.27 -6.92
C LEU A 296 -9.76 -2.34 -7.89
N ASP A 297 -9.46 -3.61 -7.64
CA ASP A 297 -9.96 -4.74 -8.42
C ASP A 297 -11.34 -5.25 -7.93
N GLY A 298 -11.91 -4.61 -6.92
CA GLY A 298 -13.18 -4.99 -6.28
C GLY A 298 -13.04 -6.14 -5.28
N LYS A 299 -11.86 -6.74 -5.12
CA LYS A 299 -11.65 -7.85 -4.18
C LYS A 299 -11.38 -7.34 -2.77
N LYS A 300 -11.84 -8.10 -1.78
CA LYS A 300 -11.58 -7.83 -0.37
C LYS A 300 -10.28 -8.48 0.06
N TYR A 301 -9.35 -7.65 0.51
CA TYR A 301 -8.08 -8.05 1.09
C TYR A 301 -8.14 -7.92 2.61
N TYR A 302 -7.40 -8.78 3.28
CA TYR A 302 -7.22 -8.77 4.72
C TYR A 302 -5.74 -8.74 5.03
N SER A 303 -5.35 -8.08 6.13
CA SER A 303 -4.02 -8.28 6.68
C SER A 303 -3.91 -9.68 7.29
N GLU A 304 -2.69 -10.07 7.65
CA GLU A 304 -2.49 -11.17 8.57
C GLU A 304 -3.21 -10.90 9.90
N TRP A 305 -3.55 -11.99 10.60
CA TRP A 305 -4.08 -11.91 11.95
C TRP A 305 -2.98 -11.40 12.90
N SER A 306 -3.35 -10.53 13.84
CA SER A 306 -2.47 -10.10 14.94
C SER A 306 -2.02 -11.29 15.79
N ASP A 307 -1.10 -11.05 16.71
CA ASP A 307 -0.83 -12.01 17.77
C ASP A 307 -2.09 -12.33 18.59
N THR A 308 -2.13 -13.55 19.13
CA THR A 308 -3.24 -14.04 19.94
C THR A 308 -3.22 -13.43 21.34
N VAL A 309 -4.25 -12.68 21.69
CA VAL A 309 -4.46 -12.14 23.04
C VAL A 309 -5.49 -12.99 23.77
N SER A 310 -5.19 -13.42 24.99
CA SER A 310 -6.15 -14.14 25.85
C SER A 310 -6.82 -13.19 26.83
N HIS A 311 -8.06 -13.47 27.19
CA HIS A 311 -8.79 -12.73 28.21
C HIS A 311 -9.78 -13.61 28.93
N LYS A 312 -9.81 -13.54 30.27
CA LYS A 312 -10.82 -14.22 31.09
C LYS A 312 -12.09 -13.37 31.12
N VAL A 313 -13.15 -13.89 30.50
CA VAL A 313 -14.44 -13.23 30.47
C VAL A 313 -15.09 -13.34 31.84
N ASP A 314 -14.97 -12.31 32.67
CA ASP A 314 -15.30 -12.40 34.11
C ASP A 314 -16.39 -11.42 34.56
N SER A 315 -16.98 -10.64 33.65
CA SER A 315 -18.05 -9.73 34.05
C SER A 315 -19.21 -9.69 33.08
N SER A 316 -20.40 -9.52 33.66
CA SER A 316 -21.55 -9.00 32.94
C SER A 316 -21.48 -7.49 32.92
N ALA A 317 -21.76 -6.87 31.78
CA ALA A 317 -22.02 -5.42 31.75
C ALA A 317 -23.06 -5.07 32.85
N LYS A 318 -24.02 -5.97 33.09
CA LYS A 318 -25.03 -5.87 34.16
C LYS A 318 -24.45 -5.90 35.59
N SER A 319 -23.39 -6.67 35.88
CA SER A 319 -22.74 -6.76 37.20
C SER A 319 -21.77 -5.61 37.41
N PHE A 320 -21.00 -5.24 36.39
CA PHE A 320 -20.07 -4.11 36.45
C PHE A 320 -20.78 -2.77 36.67
N TYR A 321 -21.99 -2.61 36.10
CA TYR A 321 -22.85 -1.45 36.31
C TYR A 321 -23.90 -1.63 37.41
N LYS A 322 -23.93 -2.78 38.11
CA LYS A 322 -24.90 -3.02 39.19
C LYS A 322 -24.70 -1.96 40.28
N GLY A 323 -25.76 -1.21 40.60
CA GLY A 323 -25.72 -0.13 41.59
C GLY A 323 -25.07 1.17 41.11
N LYS A 324 -24.50 1.24 39.89
CA LYS A 324 -23.96 2.48 39.33
C LYS A 324 -25.10 3.29 38.71
N GLU A 325 -25.27 4.52 39.17
CA GLU A 325 -26.13 5.52 38.53
C GLU A 325 -25.35 6.80 38.29
N PRO A 326 -25.64 7.53 37.20
CA PRO A 326 -25.10 8.87 36.99
C PRO A 326 -25.50 9.79 38.14
N LYS A 327 -24.56 10.59 38.62
CA LYS A 327 -24.82 11.68 39.56
C LYS A 327 -25.28 12.92 38.79
N ASN A 328 -26.10 13.73 39.43
CA ASN A 328 -26.49 15.02 38.85
C ASN A 328 -25.24 15.85 38.53
N ARG A 329 -25.21 16.46 37.35
CA ARG A 329 -24.06 17.20 36.76
C ARG A 329 -23.00 16.33 36.09
N ASP A 330 -23.10 15.00 36.17
CA ASP A 330 -22.24 14.14 35.36
C ASP A 330 -22.43 14.44 33.88
N THR A 331 -21.34 14.33 33.11
CA THR A 331 -21.36 14.48 31.66
C THR A 331 -20.86 13.23 30.98
N PHE A 332 -21.48 12.90 29.85
CA PHE A 332 -21.19 11.70 29.07
C PHE A 332 -20.97 12.08 27.62
N ASP A 333 -19.85 11.64 27.06
CA ASP A 333 -19.52 11.89 25.66
C ASP A 333 -19.92 10.65 24.86
N VAL A 334 -21.05 10.75 24.16
CA VAL A 334 -21.62 9.63 23.39
C VAL A 334 -21.88 10.13 21.98
N ASN A 335 -21.45 9.37 20.97
CA ASN A 335 -21.76 9.69 19.58
C ASN A 335 -21.30 11.10 19.14
N GLY A 336 -20.16 11.55 19.67
CA GLY A 336 -19.58 12.88 19.38
C GLY A 336 -20.32 14.06 20.03
N ILE A 337 -21.34 13.79 20.85
CA ILE A 337 -22.14 14.79 21.57
C ILE A 337 -21.86 14.63 23.06
N ARG A 338 -21.57 15.74 23.74
CA ARG A 338 -21.58 15.78 25.21
C ARG A 338 -23.01 15.85 25.70
N TYR A 339 -23.38 14.99 26.64
CA TYR A 339 -24.65 15.03 27.34
C TYR A 339 -24.43 15.37 28.80
N SER A 340 -25.24 16.25 29.38
CA SER A 340 -25.30 16.44 30.83
C SER A 340 -26.47 15.67 31.42
N TYR A 341 -26.22 14.98 32.52
CA TYR A 341 -27.21 14.23 33.26
C TYR A 341 -27.81 15.04 34.40
N ARG A 342 -29.15 15.01 34.46
CA ARG A 342 -29.90 15.57 35.58
C ARG A 342 -31.21 14.81 35.76
N ASN A 343 -31.49 14.35 36.97
CA ASN A 343 -32.78 13.77 37.35
C ASN A 343 -33.29 12.69 36.38
N LYS A 344 -32.43 11.70 36.05
CA LYS A 344 -32.73 10.60 35.12
C LYS A 344 -33.01 11.03 33.67
N GLU A 345 -32.66 12.25 33.29
CA GLU A 345 -32.76 12.74 31.91
C GLU A 345 -31.40 13.26 31.42
N LEU A 346 -31.22 13.25 30.10
CA LEU A 346 -30.03 13.76 29.44
C LEU A 346 -30.34 15.01 28.61
N THR A 347 -29.43 15.98 28.66
CA THR A 347 -29.46 17.17 27.81
C THR A 347 -28.26 17.14 26.87
N ALA A 348 -28.48 17.30 25.56
CA ALA A 348 -27.41 17.45 24.58
C ALA A 348 -26.75 18.84 24.73
N ASP A 349 -25.49 18.87 25.13
CA ASP A 349 -24.79 20.08 25.54
C ASP A 349 -24.06 20.75 24.40
N LYS A 350 -23.21 20.00 23.72
CA LYS A 350 -22.40 20.47 22.60
C LYS A 350 -21.91 19.32 21.75
N LEU A 351 -21.61 19.64 20.50
CA LEU A 351 -20.78 18.78 19.66
C LEU A 351 -19.31 18.88 20.10
N LEU A 352 -18.61 17.76 20.20
CA LEU A 352 -17.21 17.71 20.66
C LEU A 352 -16.19 17.63 19.53
N TYR A 353 -16.57 17.03 18.40
CA TYR A 353 -15.65 16.71 17.31
C TYR A 353 -16.22 17.11 15.95
N GLN A 354 -15.33 17.36 14.98
CA GLN A 354 -15.72 17.68 13.60
C GLN A 354 -16.40 16.46 12.96
N HIS A 355 -17.61 16.67 12.43
CA HIS A 355 -18.47 15.58 11.94
C HIS A 355 -18.19 15.29 10.45
N LYS A 356 -17.53 14.17 10.14
CA LYS A 356 -17.24 13.76 8.75
C LYS A 356 -18.49 13.34 7.96
N SER A 357 -19.60 12.95 8.60
CA SER A 357 -20.78 12.43 7.89
C SER A 357 -21.84 13.47 7.52
N GLY A 358 -21.60 14.78 7.75
CA GLY A 358 -22.51 15.85 7.31
C GLY A 358 -23.94 15.80 7.90
N GLN A 359 -24.13 15.24 9.08
CA GLN A 359 -25.43 15.12 9.77
C GLN A 359 -25.32 15.52 11.24
N ILE A 360 -26.43 15.86 11.89
CA ILE A 360 -26.51 15.99 13.35
C ILE A 360 -27.65 15.09 13.80
N VAL A 361 -27.38 14.11 14.67
CA VAL A 361 -28.38 13.15 15.14
C VAL A 361 -28.44 13.16 16.66
N ILE A 362 -29.51 13.74 17.19
CA ILE A 362 -29.84 13.68 18.62
C ILE A 362 -30.77 12.47 18.81
N PRO A 363 -30.32 11.41 19.49
CA PRO A 363 -31.08 10.17 19.61
C PRO A 363 -32.26 10.31 20.59
N ASP A 364 -33.15 9.31 20.60
CA ASP A 364 -34.28 9.25 21.54
C ASP A 364 -33.81 9.03 22.98
N THR A 365 -32.82 8.16 23.14
CA THR A 365 -32.21 7.78 24.41
C THR A 365 -30.71 7.64 24.20
N VAL A 366 -29.94 7.82 25.26
CA VAL A 366 -28.54 7.45 25.33
C VAL A 366 -28.38 6.47 26.48
N ALA A 367 -27.71 5.36 26.25
CA ALA A 367 -27.37 4.45 27.32
C ALA A 367 -26.23 5.05 28.16
N VAL A 368 -26.34 4.97 29.48
CA VAL A 368 -25.30 5.31 30.46
C VAL A 368 -25.29 4.23 31.54
N TYR A 369 -24.12 3.65 31.85
CA TYR A 369 -23.99 2.53 32.80
C TYR A 369 -25.01 1.39 32.57
N GLY A 370 -25.25 1.02 31.30
CA GLY A 370 -26.21 -0.03 30.95
C GLY A 370 -27.69 0.32 31.12
N LYS A 371 -28.04 1.54 31.55
CA LYS A 371 -29.43 2.02 31.60
C LYS A 371 -29.67 3.05 30.50
N LYS A 372 -30.83 3.00 29.84
CA LYS A 372 -31.21 4.00 28.82
C LYS A 372 -31.82 5.21 29.50
N TYR A 373 -31.24 6.37 29.23
CA TYR A 373 -31.77 7.65 29.70
C TYR A 373 -32.30 8.45 28.52
N PRO A 374 -33.51 9.03 28.63
CA PRO A 374 -34.10 9.83 27.55
C PRO A 374 -33.29 11.12 27.34
N VAL A 375 -33.04 11.46 26.07
CA VAL A 375 -32.54 12.80 25.72
C VAL A 375 -33.74 13.73 25.61
N THR A 376 -33.89 14.64 26.56
CA THR A 376 -35.10 15.47 26.70
C THR A 376 -34.89 16.93 26.38
N ALA A 377 -33.63 17.39 26.30
CA ALA A 377 -33.33 18.77 25.96
C ALA A 377 -32.07 18.91 25.11
N ILE A 378 -31.97 20.03 24.41
CA ILE A 378 -30.78 20.48 23.70
C ILE A 378 -30.42 21.87 24.25
N LYS A 379 -29.17 22.06 24.71
CA LYS A 379 -28.71 23.34 25.27
C LYS A 379 -28.71 24.46 24.23
N ALA A 380 -28.72 25.69 24.72
CA ALA A 380 -28.52 26.86 23.88
C ALA A 380 -27.17 26.77 23.16
N LYS A 381 -27.13 27.12 21.88
CA LYS A 381 -25.94 27.10 21.02
C LYS A 381 -25.23 25.75 20.88
N ALA A 382 -25.82 24.64 21.35
CA ALA A 382 -25.18 23.32 21.38
C ALA A 382 -24.58 22.86 20.03
N PHE A 383 -25.25 23.21 18.94
CA PHE A 383 -24.87 22.88 17.58
C PHE A 383 -24.85 24.12 16.68
N ARG A 384 -24.47 25.28 17.22
CA ARG A 384 -24.37 26.53 16.44
C ARG A 384 -23.12 26.52 15.57
N ASN A 385 -23.27 26.88 14.30
CA ASN A 385 -22.16 27.05 13.34
C ASN A 385 -21.18 25.87 13.36
N VAL A 386 -21.68 24.65 13.19
CA VAL A 386 -20.81 23.47 13.15
C VAL A 386 -19.94 23.55 11.89
N THR A 387 -18.63 23.74 12.08
CA THR A 387 -17.61 23.83 11.02
C THR A 387 -16.68 22.60 11.04
N GLY A 388 -16.10 22.23 9.88
CA GLY A 388 -15.17 21.09 9.75
C GLY A 388 -15.08 20.52 8.32
N GLN A 389 -14.51 19.33 8.16
CA GLN A 389 -14.22 18.62 6.88
C GLN A 389 -15.45 18.34 5.95
N GLY A 390 -16.66 18.80 6.30
CA GLY A 390 -17.87 18.72 5.47
C GLY A 390 -19.02 19.57 6.04
N SER A 391 -19.90 20.07 5.17
CA SER A 391 -21.05 20.87 5.60
C SER A 391 -22.17 20.00 6.20
N ILE A 392 -22.83 20.46 7.27
CA ILE A 392 -24.01 19.78 7.82
C ILE A 392 -25.19 19.90 6.84
N THR A 393 -25.68 18.75 6.37
CA THR A 393 -26.78 18.62 5.42
C THR A 393 -28.07 18.10 6.03
N SER A 394 -28.04 17.45 7.20
CA SER A 394 -29.25 16.99 7.88
C SER A 394 -29.20 17.14 9.40
N ILE A 395 -30.37 17.35 10.01
CA ILE A 395 -30.57 17.39 11.46
C ILE A 395 -31.68 16.40 11.82
N THR A 396 -31.47 15.57 12.83
CA THR A 396 -32.46 14.64 13.39
C THR A 396 -32.62 14.89 14.89
N ILE A 397 -33.85 15.07 15.34
CA ILE A 397 -34.23 15.32 16.74
C ILE A 397 -35.07 14.15 17.24
N GLY A 398 -34.60 13.50 18.30
CA GLY A 398 -35.22 12.32 18.90
C GLY A 398 -36.60 12.56 19.51
N LYS A 399 -37.37 11.48 19.69
CA LYS A 399 -38.78 11.51 20.11
C LYS A 399 -39.01 12.04 21.53
N ASN A 400 -37.98 11.96 22.39
CA ASN A 400 -38.07 12.35 23.79
C ASN A 400 -37.74 13.82 24.04
N VAL A 401 -37.25 14.55 23.03
CA VAL A 401 -36.85 15.95 23.17
C VAL A 401 -38.08 16.84 23.41
N LYS A 402 -38.09 17.51 24.57
CA LYS A 402 -39.12 18.44 25.05
C LYS A 402 -38.73 19.91 24.85
N LYS A 403 -37.42 20.21 24.86
CA LYS A 403 -36.89 21.58 24.83
C LYS A 403 -35.69 21.72 23.89
N ILE A 404 -35.65 22.81 23.13
CA ILE A 404 -34.51 23.22 22.29
C ILE A 404 -34.07 24.61 22.73
N GLY A 405 -32.79 24.78 23.06
CA GLY A 405 -32.26 26.05 23.52
C GLY A 405 -32.20 27.13 22.43
N GLN A 406 -31.99 28.37 22.86
CA GLN A 406 -31.75 29.51 21.96
C GLN A 406 -30.56 29.21 21.04
N GLU A 407 -30.71 29.51 19.75
CA GLU A 407 -29.67 29.33 18.73
C GLU A 407 -29.07 27.91 18.63
N ALA A 408 -29.75 26.89 19.15
CA ALA A 408 -29.21 25.54 19.25
C ALA A 408 -28.67 24.99 17.92
N PHE A 409 -29.31 25.30 16.79
CA PHE A 409 -28.91 24.87 15.44
C PHE A 409 -28.62 26.03 14.49
N ALA A 410 -28.40 27.24 15.02
CA ALA A 410 -28.18 28.41 14.18
C ALA A 410 -26.91 28.28 13.33
N ALA A 411 -26.88 28.95 12.18
CA ALA A 411 -25.73 29.03 11.26
C ALA A 411 -25.26 27.70 10.65
N ASN A 412 -26.10 26.66 10.63
CA ASN A 412 -25.81 25.45 9.85
C ASN A 412 -26.30 25.65 8.40
N TYR A 413 -25.50 26.33 7.60
CA TYR A 413 -25.94 26.97 6.35
C TYR A 413 -26.38 26.03 5.23
N PHE A 414 -25.94 24.76 5.22
CA PHE A 414 -26.16 23.82 4.11
C PHE A 414 -27.16 22.70 4.43
N VAL A 415 -27.93 22.85 5.52
CA VAL A 415 -28.94 21.85 5.92
C VAL A 415 -30.03 21.75 4.85
N LYS A 416 -30.23 20.55 4.30
CA LYS A 416 -31.25 20.20 3.30
C LYS A 416 -32.43 19.45 3.93
N ARG A 417 -32.26 18.85 5.11
CA ARG A 417 -33.30 18.05 5.77
C ARG A 417 -33.31 18.26 7.29
N ILE A 418 -34.50 18.40 7.85
CA ILE A 418 -34.74 18.36 9.29
C ILE A 418 -35.78 17.26 9.57
N THR A 419 -35.43 16.34 10.46
CA THR A 419 -36.31 15.27 10.94
C THR A 419 -36.60 15.51 12.41
N ILE A 420 -37.87 15.72 12.77
CA ILE A 420 -38.30 15.91 14.16
C ILE A 420 -39.19 14.74 14.55
N LYS A 421 -38.68 13.80 15.34
CA LYS A 421 -39.46 12.65 15.82
C LYS A 421 -40.33 13.00 17.03
N SER A 422 -39.96 14.02 17.79
CA SER A 422 -40.71 14.43 18.99
C SER A 422 -42.11 14.92 18.65
N THR A 423 -43.08 14.62 19.51
CA THR A 423 -44.43 15.21 19.49
C THR A 423 -44.60 16.31 20.57
N LYS A 424 -43.55 16.57 21.36
CA LYS A 424 -43.57 17.31 22.63
C LYS A 424 -43.11 18.76 22.50
N LEU A 425 -42.63 19.19 21.32
CA LEU A 425 -42.13 20.55 21.11
C LEU A 425 -43.28 21.54 20.91
N THR A 426 -43.13 22.74 21.46
CA THR A 426 -44.09 23.85 21.32
C THR A 426 -43.34 25.14 21.01
N SER A 427 -44.06 26.21 20.66
CA SER A 427 -43.47 27.54 20.45
C SER A 427 -42.78 28.10 21.70
N LYS A 428 -43.19 27.66 22.90
CA LYS A 428 -42.58 28.07 24.18
C LYS A 428 -41.32 27.27 24.51
N THR A 429 -41.19 26.04 24.00
CA THR A 429 -40.07 25.15 24.33
C THR A 429 -38.96 25.12 23.30
N VAL A 430 -39.15 25.76 22.14
CA VAL A 430 -38.09 26.01 21.16
C VAL A 430 -37.61 27.45 21.30
N GLY A 431 -36.33 27.60 21.67
CA GLY A 431 -35.73 28.89 21.96
C GLY A 431 -35.68 29.82 20.75
N LYS A 432 -35.60 31.13 21.05
CA LYS A 432 -35.47 32.17 20.04
C LYS A 432 -34.29 31.85 19.11
N LYS A 433 -34.46 32.12 17.80
CA LYS A 433 -33.41 31.93 16.78
C LYS A 433 -32.79 30.51 16.74
N ALA A 434 -33.45 29.48 17.28
CA ALA A 434 -32.93 28.11 17.32
C ALA A 434 -32.47 27.59 15.96
N PHE A 435 -33.10 28.03 14.86
CA PHE A 435 -32.79 27.64 13.49
C PHE A 435 -32.41 28.83 12.60
N ALA A 436 -31.93 29.93 13.19
CA ALA A 436 -31.49 31.10 12.44
C ALA A 436 -30.37 30.75 11.45
N ASN A 437 -30.51 31.16 10.18
CA ASN A 437 -29.57 30.83 9.09
C ASN A 437 -29.39 29.34 8.79
N THR A 438 -30.19 28.45 9.38
CA THR A 438 -30.15 27.02 9.07
C THR A 438 -30.65 26.78 7.65
N GLY A 439 -29.83 26.12 6.83
CA GLY A 439 -30.13 25.86 5.42
C GLY A 439 -30.08 27.09 4.52
N ARG A 440 -29.49 28.22 4.94
CA ARG A 440 -29.41 29.47 4.15
C ARG A 440 -28.89 29.31 2.71
N TYR A 441 -28.01 28.34 2.46
CA TYR A 441 -27.48 28.04 1.13
C TYR A 441 -28.12 26.79 0.48
N SER A 442 -29.13 26.22 1.13
CA SER A 442 -29.99 25.20 0.54
C SER A 442 -31.11 25.86 -0.25
N GLY A 443 -31.46 25.30 -1.42
CA GLY A 443 -32.63 25.76 -2.18
C GLY A 443 -33.95 25.59 -1.40
N SER A 444 -34.05 24.50 -0.64
CA SER A 444 -35.17 24.24 0.28
C SER A 444 -34.73 23.33 1.43
N VAL A 445 -35.56 23.24 2.49
CA VAL A 445 -35.35 22.34 3.62
C VAL A 445 -36.52 21.36 3.71
N LYS A 446 -36.24 20.06 3.58
CA LYS A 446 -37.24 19.00 3.75
C LYS A 446 -37.51 18.77 5.24
N LEU A 447 -38.77 18.85 5.66
CA LEU A 447 -39.22 18.59 7.03
C LEU A 447 -39.95 17.23 7.10
N SER A 448 -39.37 16.29 7.84
CA SER A 448 -40.05 15.05 8.26
C SER A 448 -40.46 15.17 9.73
N ALA A 449 -41.72 14.91 10.03
CA ALA A 449 -42.29 14.98 11.38
C ALA A 449 -43.56 14.12 11.49
N PRO A 450 -43.99 13.73 12.71
CA PRO A 450 -45.28 13.08 12.94
C PRO A 450 -46.44 13.82 12.25
N LYS A 451 -47.35 13.07 11.61
CA LYS A 451 -48.41 13.60 10.73
C LYS A 451 -49.16 14.77 11.36
N SER A 452 -49.57 14.64 12.62
CA SER A 452 -50.32 15.66 13.38
C SER A 452 -49.51 16.90 13.77
N LYS A 453 -48.17 16.87 13.68
CA LYS A 453 -47.28 17.97 14.11
C LYS A 453 -46.64 18.73 12.96
N ARG A 454 -46.71 18.23 11.72
CA ARG A 454 -46.05 18.83 10.54
C ARG A 454 -46.35 20.32 10.35
N ALA A 455 -47.62 20.72 10.42
CA ALA A 455 -48.01 22.13 10.26
C ALA A 455 -47.50 23.00 11.41
N GLY A 456 -47.66 22.56 12.66
CA GLY A 456 -47.17 23.26 13.85
C GLY A 456 -45.65 23.42 13.85
N TYR A 457 -44.90 22.37 13.48
CA TYR A 457 -43.44 22.42 13.42
C TYR A 457 -42.92 23.26 12.27
N ARG A 458 -43.59 23.26 11.12
CA ARG A 458 -43.31 24.23 10.05
C ARG A 458 -43.41 25.67 10.58
N LYS A 459 -44.46 26.01 11.34
CA LYS A 459 -44.64 27.35 11.93
C LYS A 459 -43.55 27.64 12.97
N ILE A 460 -43.25 26.70 13.85
CA ILE A 460 -42.21 26.84 14.88
C ILE A 460 -40.83 27.08 14.23
N LEU A 461 -40.45 26.30 13.21
CA LEU A 461 -39.17 26.45 12.51
C LEU A 461 -39.04 27.83 11.86
N LYS A 462 -40.10 28.33 11.20
CA LYS A 462 -40.13 29.69 10.64
C LYS A 462 -39.95 30.75 11.74
N ASN A 463 -40.75 30.67 12.80
CA ASN A 463 -40.74 31.63 13.91
C ASN A 463 -39.42 31.61 14.70
N THR A 464 -38.65 30.53 14.60
CA THR A 464 -37.35 30.37 15.27
C THR A 464 -36.17 30.56 14.33
N GLY A 465 -36.38 31.16 13.15
CA GLY A 465 -35.34 31.72 12.30
C GLY A 465 -35.02 30.95 11.02
N LEU A 466 -35.74 29.86 10.71
CA LEU A 466 -35.54 29.15 9.45
C LEU A 466 -36.25 29.90 8.31
N THR A 467 -35.47 30.59 7.48
CA THR A 467 -35.99 31.49 6.43
C THR A 467 -36.25 30.79 5.09
N LYS A 468 -35.67 29.62 4.84
CA LYS A 468 -35.85 28.89 3.58
C LYS A 468 -37.20 28.24 3.43
N LYS A 469 -37.60 28.00 2.16
CA LYS A 469 -38.78 27.22 1.82
C LYS A 469 -38.70 25.84 2.48
N ILE A 470 -39.68 25.53 3.31
CA ILE A 470 -39.83 24.22 3.95
C ILE A 470 -40.70 23.34 3.04
N ILE A 471 -40.26 22.11 2.76
CA ILE A 471 -41.05 21.10 2.04
C ILE A 471 -41.40 20.00 3.04
N ILE A 472 -42.68 19.75 3.30
CA ILE A 472 -43.09 18.62 4.15
C ILE A 472 -42.90 17.34 3.33
N VAL A 473 -42.30 16.32 3.96
CA VAL A 473 -42.09 14.98 3.38
C VAL A 473 -42.61 13.87 4.29
#